data_AF-A0A4P2QQT9-F1
#
_entry.id   AF-A0A4P2QQT9-F1
#
_cell.length_a   1.000
_cell.length_b   1.000
_cell.length_c   1.000
_cell.angle_alpha   90.00
_cell.angle_beta   90.00
_cell.angle_gamma   90.00
#
_symmetry.space_group_name_H-M   'P 1'
#
loop_
_entity.id
_entity.type
_entity.pdbx_description
1 polymer ?
#
loop_
_entity_poly.entity_id
_entity_poly.type
_entity_poly.pdbx_seq_one_letter_code
_entity_poly.pdbx_strand_id
1 'polypeptide(L)'
;MLAFAEPGWVRPVSAEALSYALVDLRRLRDRLGEEVERCRFLTPTLAAALVRCAAAQGAAATLGDAEPWASPDADLVTPRLDADAARALSLLALAAEVSPSHRAGVLEKAFEIADRTGARWSSPSAFIAVAEAAEGERRIRIARAALEVARRSDGEDAPRELVAAAGLLPEEEAQEVAAEAIARAGGAPAALVPGPRVSEASAVALERASRPLPAPQRVRVVARLLAGLPKEARARAVEEIERNWAPWCFENEAEAAAVAPYLTEPLLERALEEVPVWPVHALGERLVSLGREDEARALVLRWAGSSAGYQADALLRLGERLPPGRRPEKEVKALIEELDPEERCNLIKEHPSASVAILGAEAALRIVEDCNELSGSYVRTVALARLARALPEPMRAEAARRAVLAFEAGGADADALGDLCEAAPWMSPAEAARLLSTCLFDASGSPSLAGVFQGWASVAQLAGVLRRAGGEEAVLAAADEVTFAGRWLHTPAVS
;
A
#
# COMPACT_ATOMS: atom_id res chain seq x y z
N MET A 1 -28.72 16.65 16.51
CA MET A 1 -27.52 16.92 15.70
C MET A 1 -27.36 15.97 14.51
N LEU A 2 -27.73 14.68 14.61
CA LEU A 2 -27.64 13.72 13.48
C LEU A 2 -28.58 13.98 12.29
N ALA A 3 -29.56 14.88 12.42
CA ALA A 3 -30.42 15.29 11.31
C ALA A 3 -29.69 16.12 10.23
N PHE A 4 -28.46 16.58 10.50
CA PHE A 4 -27.69 17.48 9.63
C PHE A 4 -26.81 16.79 8.58
N ALA A 5 -26.97 15.49 8.36
CA ALA A 5 -26.23 14.73 7.34
C ALA A 5 -27.09 13.63 6.70
N GLU A 6 -28.39 13.91 6.54
CA GLU A 6 -29.28 13.03 5.77
C GLU A 6 -29.10 13.29 4.25
N PRO A 7 -29.23 12.26 3.39
CA PRO A 7 -29.00 12.38 1.94
C PRO A 7 -29.79 13.51 1.26
N GLY A 8 -30.98 13.85 1.77
CA GLY A 8 -31.81 14.92 1.24
C GLY A 8 -31.28 16.34 1.48
N TRP A 9 -30.38 16.52 2.46
CA TRP A 9 -29.77 17.82 2.79
C TRP A 9 -28.67 18.22 1.82
N VAL A 10 -28.07 17.22 1.16
CA VAL A 10 -26.90 17.37 0.30
C VAL A 10 -27.27 17.85 -1.11
N ARG A 11 -28.56 17.85 -1.48
CA ARG A 11 -29.01 18.23 -2.82
C ARG A 11 -28.86 19.74 -3.05
N PRO A 12 -27.85 20.21 -3.80
CA PRO A 12 -27.67 21.63 -4.00
C PRO A 12 -28.63 22.10 -5.09
N VAL A 13 -29.56 22.99 -4.74
CA VAL A 13 -30.45 23.64 -5.72
C VAL A 13 -29.77 24.81 -6.45
N SER A 14 -28.60 25.26 -5.97
CA SER A 14 -27.71 26.23 -6.60
C SER A 14 -26.28 26.07 -6.09
N ALA A 15 -25.32 26.74 -6.76
CA ALA A 15 -23.93 26.83 -6.31
C ALA A 15 -23.80 27.48 -4.92
N GLU A 16 -24.59 28.52 -4.62
CA GLU A 16 -24.57 29.13 -3.28
C GLU A 16 -25.08 28.16 -2.21
N ALA A 17 -26.17 27.43 -2.49
CA ALA A 17 -26.72 26.45 -1.56
C ALA A 17 -25.72 25.33 -1.24
N LEU A 18 -24.97 24.85 -2.25
CA LEU A 18 -23.89 23.88 -2.05
C LEU A 18 -22.79 24.44 -1.13
N SER A 19 -22.36 25.66 -1.40
CA SER A 19 -21.32 26.33 -0.61
C SER A 19 -21.72 26.47 0.87
N TYR A 20 -22.97 26.88 1.15
CA TYR A 20 -23.49 26.93 2.51
C TYR A 20 -23.54 25.55 3.18
N ALA A 21 -24.00 24.52 2.46
CA ALA A 21 -24.04 23.16 2.99
C ALA A 21 -22.63 22.63 3.34
N LEU A 22 -21.64 22.86 2.49
CA LEU A 22 -20.24 22.48 2.75
C LEU A 22 -19.66 23.20 3.97
N VAL A 23 -19.96 24.49 4.15
CA VAL A 23 -19.57 25.27 5.33
C VAL A 23 -20.21 24.72 6.61
N ASP A 24 -21.50 24.39 6.58
CA ASP A 24 -22.20 23.85 7.73
C ASP A 24 -21.73 22.44 8.10
N LEU A 25 -21.44 21.59 7.11
CA LEU A 25 -20.82 20.29 7.33
C LEU A 25 -19.41 20.42 7.93
N ARG A 26 -18.62 21.42 7.48
CA ARG A 26 -17.31 21.69 8.08
C ARG A 26 -17.43 22.09 9.55
N ARG A 27 -18.35 23.00 9.87
CA ARG A 27 -18.64 23.39 11.27
C ARG A 27 -19.12 22.22 12.12
N LEU A 28 -19.94 21.33 11.56
CA LEU A 28 -20.38 20.12 12.24
C LEU A 28 -19.19 19.20 12.56
N ARG A 29 -18.29 19.01 11.59
CA ARG A 29 -17.07 18.22 11.77
C ARG A 29 -16.16 18.82 12.84
N ASP A 30 -15.95 20.13 12.84
CA ASP A 30 -15.12 20.80 13.84
C ASP A 30 -15.68 20.56 15.26
N ARG A 31 -17.01 20.64 15.43
CA ARG A 31 -17.68 20.28 16.70
C ARG A 31 -17.54 18.81 17.07
N LEU A 32 -17.61 17.91 16.09
CA LEU A 32 -17.36 16.48 16.33
C LEU A 32 -15.92 16.25 16.78
N GLY A 33 -14.95 16.97 16.19
CA GLY A 33 -13.55 16.98 16.62
C GLY A 33 -13.38 17.45 18.07
N GLU A 34 -14.03 18.55 18.46
CA GLU A 34 -14.04 19.03 19.84
C GLU A 34 -14.60 17.99 20.83
N GLU A 35 -15.67 17.28 20.46
CA GLU A 35 -16.22 16.21 21.28
C GLU A 35 -15.31 14.99 21.35
N VAL A 36 -14.62 14.63 20.25
CA VAL A 36 -13.60 13.57 20.26
C VAL A 36 -12.44 13.92 21.18
N GLU A 37 -11.95 15.15 21.12
CA GLU A 37 -10.90 15.67 22.02
C GLU A 37 -11.31 15.59 23.49
N ARG A 38 -12.56 15.98 23.76
CA ARG A 38 -13.14 15.93 25.10
C ARG A 38 -13.27 14.49 25.61
N CYS A 39 -13.73 13.57 24.77
CA CYS A 39 -13.91 12.17 25.14
C CYS A 39 -12.57 11.44 25.28
N ARG A 40 -11.55 11.79 24.47
CA ARG A 40 -10.25 11.08 24.38
C ARG A 40 -10.37 9.61 23.95
N PHE A 41 -11.50 9.24 23.37
CA PHE A 41 -11.76 7.94 22.76
C PHE A 41 -12.93 8.10 21.78
N LEU A 42 -13.05 7.16 20.83
CA LEU A 42 -14.08 7.22 19.80
C LEU A 42 -15.25 6.28 20.15
N THR A 43 -16.35 6.84 20.66
CA THR A 43 -17.59 6.05 20.83
C THR A 43 -18.14 5.60 19.47
N PRO A 44 -18.93 4.50 19.40
CA PRO A 44 -19.58 4.08 18.16
C PRO A 44 -20.43 5.19 17.52
N THR A 45 -21.11 6.00 18.34
CA THR A 45 -21.91 7.14 17.86
C THR A 45 -21.05 8.24 17.26
N LEU A 46 -19.89 8.55 17.86
CA LEU A 46 -18.96 9.53 17.30
C LEU A 46 -18.30 9.01 16.02
N ALA A 47 -17.93 7.72 15.97
CA ALA A 47 -17.39 7.08 14.76
C ALA A 47 -18.39 7.18 13.59
N ALA A 48 -19.64 6.80 13.83
CA ALA A 48 -20.70 6.94 12.84
C ALA A 48 -20.89 8.39 12.40
N ALA A 49 -20.93 9.35 13.35
CA ALA A 49 -21.12 10.75 13.04
C ALA A 49 -19.98 11.33 12.19
N LEU A 50 -18.73 10.98 12.47
CA LEU A 50 -17.56 11.42 11.69
C LEU A 50 -17.61 10.88 10.27
N VAL A 51 -17.81 9.57 10.10
CA VAL A 51 -17.87 8.92 8.78
C VAL A 51 -19.04 9.46 7.97
N ARG A 52 -20.21 9.61 8.60
CA ARG A 52 -21.40 10.21 7.99
C ARG A 52 -21.13 11.64 7.53
N CYS A 53 -20.54 12.48 8.40
CA CYS A 53 -20.23 13.86 8.05
C CYS A 53 -19.24 13.94 6.88
N ALA A 54 -18.17 13.14 6.90
CA ALA A 54 -17.18 13.08 5.83
C ALA A 54 -17.79 12.61 4.50
N ALA A 55 -18.59 11.55 4.53
CA ALA A 55 -19.31 11.09 3.36
C ALA A 55 -20.26 12.17 2.81
N ALA A 56 -20.77 13.08 3.66
CA ALA A 56 -21.81 14.03 3.24
C ALA A 56 -21.14 15.17 2.50
N GLN A 57 -19.96 15.57 2.98
CA GLN A 57 -19.07 16.49 2.30
C GLN A 57 -18.62 15.91 0.96
N GLY A 58 -18.19 14.64 0.93
CA GLY A 58 -17.80 13.96 -0.30
C GLY A 58 -18.94 13.85 -1.31
N ALA A 59 -20.15 13.49 -0.86
CA ALA A 59 -21.33 13.42 -1.72
C ALA A 59 -21.76 14.80 -2.23
N ALA A 60 -21.72 15.84 -1.39
CA ALA A 60 -22.03 17.22 -1.77
C ALA A 60 -21.12 17.71 -2.89
N ALA A 61 -19.82 17.49 -2.73
CA ALA A 61 -18.84 17.88 -3.73
C ALA A 61 -18.99 17.06 -5.03
N THR A 62 -19.18 15.73 -4.95
CA THR A 62 -19.44 14.90 -6.13
C THR A 62 -20.71 15.31 -6.89
N LEU A 63 -21.79 15.66 -6.19
CA LEU A 63 -23.02 16.15 -6.83
C LEU A 63 -22.85 17.55 -7.40
N GLY A 64 -22.14 18.43 -6.69
CA GLY A 64 -21.84 19.79 -7.14
C GLY A 64 -21.11 19.84 -8.47
N ASP A 65 -20.10 18.99 -8.64
CA ASP A 65 -19.34 18.87 -9.90
C ASP A 65 -20.20 18.35 -11.06
N ALA A 66 -21.33 17.70 -10.75
CA ALA A 66 -22.21 17.05 -11.72
C ALA A 66 -23.53 17.81 -11.99
N GLU A 67 -23.75 18.97 -11.37
CA GLU A 67 -24.94 19.76 -11.63
C GLU A 67 -24.84 20.56 -12.95
N PRO A 68 -25.95 20.82 -13.67
CA PRO A 68 -25.94 21.49 -14.98
C PRO A 68 -25.34 22.89 -14.98
N TRP A 69 -25.35 23.57 -13.82
CA TRP A 69 -24.73 24.88 -13.67
C TRP A 69 -23.20 24.82 -13.53
N ALA A 70 -22.64 23.66 -13.18
CA ALA A 70 -21.20 23.39 -13.15
C ALA A 70 -20.74 22.75 -14.46
N SER A 71 -21.51 21.79 -14.99
CA SER A 71 -21.25 21.12 -16.27
C SER A 71 -22.55 20.56 -16.87
N PRO A 72 -23.09 21.18 -17.95
CA PRO A 72 -24.36 20.77 -18.58
C PRO A 72 -24.39 19.32 -19.09
N ASP A 73 -23.22 18.73 -19.32
CA ASP A 73 -23.03 17.37 -19.87
C ASP A 73 -22.47 16.38 -18.83
N ALA A 74 -22.51 16.71 -17.53
CA ALA A 74 -21.90 15.87 -16.51
C ALA A 74 -22.54 14.49 -16.37
N ASP A 75 -21.69 13.46 -16.41
CA ASP A 75 -22.09 12.08 -16.16
C ASP A 75 -22.09 11.79 -14.66
N LEU A 76 -23.26 11.50 -14.09
CA LEU A 76 -23.39 11.01 -12.71
C LEU A 76 -23.15 9.50 -12.59
N VAL A 77 -23.12 8.74 -13.68
CA VAL A 77 -22.94 7.30 -13.66
C VAL A 77 -21.52 6.94 -13.24
N THR A 78 -20.50 7.58 -13.83
CA THR A 78 -19.09 7.31 -13.50
C THR A 78 -18.77 7.59 -12.02
N PRO A 79 -19.05 8.77 -11.44
CA PRO A 79 -18.78 9.04 -10.03
C PRO A 79 -19.55 8.13 -9.06
N ARG A 80 -20.74 7.65 -9.46
CA ARG A 80 -21.48 6.65 -8.68
C ARG A 80 -20.77 5.30 -8.65
N LEU A 81 -20.29 4.85 -9.80
CA LEU A 81 -19.57 3.58 -9.92
C LEU A 81 -18.23 3.63 -9.19
N ASP A 82 -17.52 4.76 -9.27
CA ASP A 82 -16.28 4.99 -8.52
C ASP A 82 -16.53 5.02 -7.00
N ALA A 83 -17.61 5.67 -6.57
CA ALA A 83 -18.01 5.65 -5.17
C ALA A 83 -18.39 4.25 -4.68
N ASP A 84 -19.10 3.45 -5.49
CA ASP A 84 -19.43 2.06 -5.14
C ASP A 84 -18.17 1.18 -5.04
N ALA A 85 -17.21 1.32 -5.97
CA ALA A 85 -15.92 0.64 -5.89
C ALA A 85 -15.15 1.05 -4.62
N ALA A 86 -15.07 2.35 -4.33
CA ALA A 86 -14.40 2.88 -3.15
C ALA A 86 -15.04 2.40 -1.84
N ARG A 87 -16.37 2.33 -1.78
CA ARG A 87 -17.12 1.80 -0.63
C ARG A 87 -16.86 0.32 -0.42
N ALA A 88 -16.84 -0.49 -1.47
CA ALA A 88 -16.51 -1.90 -1.38
C ALA A 88 -15.10 -2.10 -0.80
N LEU A 89 -14.11 -1.35 -1.29
CA LEU A 89 -12.73 -1.39 -0.79
C LEU A 89 -12.59 -0.91 0.67
N SER A 90 -13.32 0.15 1.05
CA SER A 90 -13.45 0.58 2.45
C SER A 90 -13.99 -0.53 3.35
N LEU A 91 -15.03 -1.25 2.91
CA LEU A 91 -15.60 -2.35 3.67
C LEU A 91 -14.62 -3.52 3.81
N LEU A 92 -13.81 -3.82 2.79
CA LEU A 92 -12.74 -4.82 2.92
C LEU A 92 -11.70 -4.42 3.98
N ALA A 93 -11.27 -3.15 3.97
CA ALA A 93 -10.32 -2.63 4.95
C ALA A 93 -10.90 -2.70 6.38
N LEU A 94 -12.15 -2.27 6.58
CA LEU A 94 -12.83 -2.37 7.88
C LEU A 94 -13.04 -3.83 8.31
N ALA A 95 -13.29 -4.74 7.37
CA ALA A 95 -13.45 -6.17 7.66
C ALA A 95 -12.15 -6.82 8.18
N ALA A 96 -10.97 -6.28 7.83
CA ALA A 96 -9.69 -6.74 8.36
C ALA A 96 -9.48 -6.37 9.84
N GLU A 97 -10.23 -5.39 10.34
CA GLU A 97 -10.06 -4.78 11.67
C GLU A 97 -11.09 -5.27 12.72
N VAL A 98 -11.92 -6.24 12.35
CA VAL A 98 -12.95 -6.83 13.22
C VAL A 98 -12.68 -8.31 13.47
N SER A 99 -13.27 -8.83 14.55
CA SER A 99 -13.21 -10.26 14.87
C SER A 99 -13.77 -11.15 13.74
N PRO A 100 -13.33 -12.42 13.66
CA PRO A 100 -13.84 -13.37 12.66
C PRO A 100 -15.36 -13.51 12.63
N SER A 101 -16.03 -13.36 13.79
CA SER A 101 -17.49 -13.44 13.91
C SER A 101 -18.23 -12.30 13.19
N HIS A 102 -17.65 -11.11 13.12
CA HIS A 102 -18.27 -9.97 12.42
C HIS A 102 -17.72 -9.77 11.01
N ARG A 103 -16.52 -10.27 10.72
CA ARG A 103 -15.84 -10.13 9.42
C ARG A 103 -16.72 -10.55 8.25
N ALA A 104 -17.39 -11.70 8.35
CA ALA A 104 -18.25 -12.21 7.29
C ALA A 104 -19.41 -11.25 6.93
N GLY A 105 -20.03 -10.62 7.93
CA GLY A 105 -21.12 -9.67 7.72
C GLY A 105 -20.66 -8.36 7.08
N VAL A 106 -19.44 -7.89 7.39
CA VAL A 106 -18.86 -6.70 6.74
C VAL A 106 -18.45 -7.02 5.29
N LEU A 107 -17.84 -8.20 5.06
CA LEU A 107 -17.49 -8.65 3.71
C LEU A 107 -18.71 -8.84 2.81
N GLU A 108 -19.82 -9.38 3.33
CA GLU A 108 -21.04 -9.54 2.54
C GLU A 108 -21.56 -8.21 1.99
N LYS A 109 -21.49 -7.13 2.79
CA LYS A 109 -21.86 -5.78 2.32
C LYS A 109 -20.98 -5.31 1.16
N ALA A 110 -19.68 -5.65 1.15
CA ALA A 110 -18.79 -5.33 0.03
C ALA A 110 -19.14 -6.15 -1.22
N PHE A 111 -19.44 -7.44 -1.04
CA PHE A 111 -19.84 -8.33 -2.13
C PHE A 111 -21.18 -7.93 -2.74
N GLU A 112 -22.16 -7.51 -1.94
CA GLU A 112 -23.45 -7.00 -2.43
C GLU A 112 -23.30 -5.76 -3.33
N ILE A 113 -22.28 -4.93 -3.10
CA ILE A 113 -22.00 -3.79 -3.97
C ILE A 113 -21.45 -4.30 -5.31
N ALA A 114 -20.43 -5.17 -5.27
CA ALA A 114 -19.82 -5.74 -6.48
C ALA A 114 -20.79 -6.57 -7.33
N ASP A 115 -21.62 -7.41 -6.69
CA ASP A 115 -22.62 -8.26 -7.34
C ASP A 115 -23.70 -7.40 -8.05
N ARG A 116 -24.07 -6.25 -7.48
CA ARG A 116 -25.06 -5.33 -8.07
C ARG A 116 -24.52 -4.59 -9.30
N THR A 117 -23.25 -4.20 -9.27
CA THR A 117 -22.63 -3.42 -10.34
C THR A 117 -22.13 -4.29 -11.48
N GLY A 118 -21.73 -5.54 -11.23
CA GLY A 118 -21.09 -6.41 -12.24
C GLY A 118 -19.83 -5.73 -12.82
N ALA A 119 -19.47 -5.99 -14.08
CA ALA A 119 -18.28 -5.42 -14.75
C ALA A 119 -18.40 -3.93 -15.16
N ARG A 120 -19.10 -3.12 -14.35
CA ARG A 120 -19.37 -1.70 -14.63
C ARG A 120 -18.41 -0.75 -13.92
N TRP A 121 -17.66 -1.16 -12.89
CA TRP A 121 -16.65 -0.26 -12.34
C TRP A 121 -15.60 0.07 -13.39
N SER A 122 -15.06 1.28 -13.28
CA SER A 122 -13.94 1.78 -14.07
C SER A 122 -12.61 1.11 -13.68
N SER A 123 -12.51 0.61 -12.45
CA SER A 123 -11.28 0.10 -11.83
C SER A 123 -11.25 -1.44 -11.78
N PRO A 124 -10.36 -2.10 -12.56
CA PRO A 124 -10.10 -3.54 -12.43
C PRO A 124 -9.48 -3.89 -11.08
N SER A 125 -8.56 -3.07 -10.57
CA SER A 125 -7.90 -3.27 -9.28
C SER A 125 -8.88 -3.36 -8.10
N ALA A 126 -9.97 -2.58 -8.13
CA ALA A 126 -11.03 -2.69 -7.14
C ALA A 126 -11.74 -4.06 -7.18
N PHE A 127 -12.07 -4.56 -8.37
CA PHE A 127 -12.64 -5.91 -8.50
C PHE A 127 -11.68 -7.01 -8.07
N ILE A 128 -10.39 -6.88 -8.39
CA ILE A 128 -9.36 -7.85 -7.99
C ILE A 128 -9.32 -7.97 -6.47
N ALA A 129 -9.25 -6.85 -5.74
CA ALA A 129 -9.23 -6.87 -4.27
C ALA A 129 -10.50 -7.51 -3.66
N VAL A 130 -11.67 -7.25 -4.25
CA VAL A 130 -12.93 -7.89 -3.81
C VAL A 130 -12.95 -9.38 -4.12
N ALA A 131 -12.43 -9.79 -5.29
CA ALA A 131 -12.33 -11.19 -5.67
C ALA A 131 -11.33 -11.97 -4.79
N GLU A 132 -10.22 -11.34 -4.38
CA GLU A 132 -9.25 -11.90 -3.42
C GLU A 132 -9.87 -12.18 -2.05
N ALA A 133 -10.81 -11.33 -1.61
CA ALA A 133 -11.54 -11.51 -0.36
C ALA A 133 -12.67 -12.55 -0.46
N ALA A 134 -13.10 -12.90 -1.67
CA ALA A 134 -14.18 -13.85 -1.91
C ALA A 134 -13.67 -15.29 -2.03
N GLU A 135 -14.59 -16.25 -1.92
CA GLU A 135 -14.30 -17.68 -2.06
C GLU A 135 -15.20 -18.35 -3.12
N GLY A 136 -14.75 -19.51 -3.61
CA GLY A 136 -15.51 -20.38 -4.51
C GLY A 136 -16.01 -19.69 -5.79
N GLU A 137 -17.24 -20.00 -6.17
CA GLU A 137 -17.91 -19.48 -7.37
C GLU A 137 -17.94 -17.94 -7.40
N ARG A 138 -18.13 -17.29 -6.25
CA ARG A 138 -18.22 -15.82 -6.17
C ARG A 138 -16.88 -15.17 -6.55
N ARG A 139 -15.76 -15.69 -6.04
CA ARG A 139 -14.40 -15.25 -6.43
C ARG A 139 -14.22 -15.29 -7.94
N ILE A 140 -14.57 -16.42 -8.57
CA ILE A 140 -14.42 -16.61 -10.02
C ILE A 140 -15.28 -15.61 -10.80
N ARG A 141 -16.55 -15.40 -10.40
CA ARG A 141 -17.43 -14.44 -11.07
C ARG A 141 -16.89 -13.00 -10.99
N ILE A 142 -16.44 -12.56 -9.82
CA ILE A 142 -15.90 -11.21 -9.64
C ILE A 142 -14.56 -11.04 -10.38
N ALA A 143 -13.69 -12.06 -10.37
CA ALA A 143 -12.46 -12.07 -11.14
C ALA A 143 -12.70 -11.95 -12.66
N ARG A 144 -13.73 -12.62 -13.19
CA ARG A 144 -14.14 -12.46 -14.60
C ARG A 144 -14.66 -11.06 -14.90
N ALA A 145 -15.37 -10.42 -13.97
CA ALA A 145 -15.76 -9.02 -14.11
C ALA A 145 -14.53 -8.09 -14.15
N ALA A 146 -13.54 -8.32 -13.28
CA ALA A 146 -12.27 -7.61 -13.30
C ALA A 146 -11.56 -7.74 -14.66
N LEU A 147 -11.51 -8.97 -15.18
CA LEU A 147 -10.91 -9.29 -16.47
C LEU A 147 -11.59 -8.53 -17.61
N GLU A 148 -12.93 -8.46 -17.60
CA GLU A 148 -13.69 -7.73 -18.61
C GLU A 148 -13.35 -6.24 -18.60
N VAL A 149 -13.23 -5.62 -17.42
CA VAL A 149 -12.82 -4.21 -17.30
C VAL A 149 -11.38 -4.03 -17.75
N ALA A 150 -10.44 -4.88 -17.29
CA ALA A 150 -9.03 -4.81 -17.69
C ALA A 150 -8.84 -4.95 -19.21
N ARG A 151 -9.66 -5.78 -19.88
CA ARG A 151 -9.63 -5.94 -21.33
C ARG A 151 -10.07 -4.70 -22.11
N ARG A 152 -10.98 -3.91 -21.55
CA ARG A 152 -11.47 -2.64 -22.11
C ARG A 152 -10.51 -1.47 -21.81
N SER A 153 -9.58 -1.64 -20.88
CA SER A 153 -8.58 -0.63 -20.55
C SER A 153 -7.43 -0.68 -21.55
N ASP A 154 -7.05 0.51 -22.05
CA ASP A 154 -5.86 0.72 -22.88
C ASP A 154 -4.72 1.36 -22.06
N GLY A 155 -4.86 1.43 -20.73
CA GLY A 155 -3.85 2.00 -19.84
C GLY A 155 -2.58 1.15 -19.75
N GLU A 156 -1.46 1.78 -19.36
CA GLU A 156 -0.16 1.11 -19.19
C GLU A 156 -0.20 -0.06 -18.19
N ASP A 157 -1.10 0.03 -17.19
CA ASP A 157 -1.29 -1.01 -16.17
C ASP A 157 -2.25 -2.14 -16.59
N ALA A 158 -3.00 -1.99 -17.70
CA ALA A 158 -3.99 -2.98 -18.11
C ALA A 158 -3.42 -4.41 -18.25
N PRO A 159 -2.21 -4.62 -18.81
CA PRO A 159 -1.61 -5.94 -18.84
C PRO A 159 -1.28 -6.53 -17.46
N ARG A 160 -0.94 -5.69 -16.46
CA ARG A 160 -0.69 -6.13 -15.07
C ARG A 160 -2.00 -6.52 -14.38
N GLU A 161 -3.06 -5.76 -14.62
CA GLU A 161 -4.39 -6.05 -14.08
C GLU A 161 -4.95 -7.36 -14.66
N LEU A 162 -4.70 -7.66 -15.93
CA LEU A 162 -5.01 -8.97 -16.53
C LEU A 162 -4.31 -10.12 -15.80
N VAL A 163 -3.01 -9.97 -15.50
CA VAL A 163 -2.23 -10.99 -14.76
C VAL A 163 -2.74 -11.18 -13.33
N ALA A 164 -3.08 -10.10 -12.64
CA ALA A 164 -3.62 -10.17 -11.29
C ALA A 164 -4.99 -10.87 -11.28
N ALA A 165 -5.89 -10.52 -12.20
CA ALA A 165 -7.18 -11.19 -12.36
C ALA A 165 -7.02 -12.67 -12.74
N ALA A 166 -6.05 -13.03 -13.59
CA ALA A 166 -5.77 -14.40 -13.98
C ALA A 166 -5.47 -15.32 -12.79
N GLY A 167 -4.77 -14.83 -11.76
CA GLY A 167 -4.44 -15.61 -10.56
C GLY A 167 -5.65 -15.99 -9.70
N LEU A 168 -6.82 -15.43 -10.00
CA LEU A 168 -8.07 -15.69 -9.31
C LEU A 168 -8.98 -16.66 -10.08
N LEU A 169 -8.58 -17.07 -11.28
CA LEU A 169 -9.33 -17.94 -12.19
C LEU A 169 -8.82 -19.39 -12.15
N PRO A 170 -9.59 -20.36 -12.66
CA PRO A 170 -9.11 -21.72 -12.92
C PRO A 170 -7.87 -21.74 -13.83
N GLU A 171 -7.01 -22.75 -13.65
CA GLU A 171 -5.68 -22.84 -14.28
C GLU A 171 -5.69 -22.67 -15.81
N GLU A 172 -6.65 -23.29 -16.50
CA GLU A 172 -6.76 -23.21 -17.96
C GLU A 172 -7.06 -21.76 -18.42
N GLU A 173 -8.05 -21.11 -17.81
CA GLU A 173 -8.44 -19.73 -18.10
C GLU A 173 -7.32 -18.75 -17.72
N ALA A 174 -6.66 -18.98 -16.59
CA ALA A 174 -5.53 -18.18 -16.14
C ALA A 174 -4.36 -18.22 -17.14
N GLN A 175 -4.08 -19.37 -17.73
CA GLN A 175 -3.01 -19.52 -18.73
C GLN A 175 -3.32 -18.77 -20.03
N GLU A 176 -4.58 -18.81 -20.49
CA GLU A 176 -5.02 -18.05 -21.68
C GLU A 176 -4.91 -16.55 -21.45
N VAL A 177 -5.36 -16.06 -20.29
CA VAL A 177 -5.26 -14.64 -19.92
C VAL A 177 -3.80 -14.20 -19.78
N ALA A 178 -2.94 -15.02 -19.17
CA ALA A 178 -1.52 -14.72 -19.07
C ALA A 178 -0.87 -14.59 -20.46
N ALA A 179 -1.24 -15.43 -21.42
CA ALA A 179 -0.77 -15.32 -22.80
C ALA A 179 -1.30 -14.04 -23.48
N GLU A 180 -2.56 -13.66 -23.25
CA GLU A 180 -3.13 -12.39 -23.71
C GLU A 180 -2.34 -11.19 -23.15
N ALA A 181 -2.04 -11.18 -21.85
CA ALA A 181 -1.28 -10.11 -21.21
C ALA A 181 0.15 -9.98 -21.79
N ILE A 182 0.83 -11.10 -22.04
CA ILE A 182 2.14 -11.13 -22.72
C ILE A 182 2.04 -10.56 -24.13
N ALA A 183 1.01 -10.91 -24.88
CA ALA A 183 0.79 -10.39 -26.23
C ALA A 183 0.55 -8.87 -26.22
N ARG A 184 -0.29 -8.37 -25.29
CA ARG A 184 -0.55 -6.93 -25.12
C ARG A 184 0.68 -6.14 -24.71
N ALA A 185 1.60 -6.75 -23.96
CA ALA A 185 2.85 -6.09 -23.53
C ALA A 185 3.86 -5.83 -24.67
N GLY A 186 3.60 -6.30 -25.90
CA GLY A 186 4.22 -5.78 -27.13
C GLY A 186 5.76 -5.83 -27.21
N GLY A 187 6.43 -6.68 -26.42
CA GLY A 187 7.90 -6.75 -26.37
C GLY A 187 8.52 -6.36 -25.03
N ALA A 188 7.72 -5.86 -24.06
CA ALA A 188 8.11 -5.69 -22.67
C ALA A 188 7.38 -6.64 -21.66
N PRO A 189 7.28 -7.98 -21.88
CA PRO A 189 6.62 -8.90 -20.93
C PRO A 189 7.17 -8.84 -19.50
N ALA A 190 8.43 -8.45 -19.37
CA ALA A 190 9.11 -8.13 -18.12
C ALA A 190 8.32 -7.13 -17.23
N ALA A 191 7.64 -6.14 -17.82
CA ALA A 191 6.89 -5.12 -17.11
C ALA A 191 5.58 -5.65 -16.47
N LEU A 192 5.15 -6.87 -16.81
CA LEU A 192 3.94 -7.53 -16.30
C LEU A 192 4.04 -8.00 -14.86
N VAL A 193 5.25 -8.09 -14.31
CA VAL A 193 5.52 -8.59 -12.97
C VAL A 193 6.04 -7.42 -12.12
N PRO A 194 5.15 -6.56 -11.59
CA PRO A 194 5.58 -5.47 -10.73
C PRO A 194 5.86 -6.02 -9.33
N GLY A 195 7.14 -6.23 -9.00
CA GLY A 195 7.59 -6.44 -7.61
C GLY A 195 6.86 -7.56 -6.84
N PRO A 196 6.98 -7.58 -5.49
CA PRO A 196 6.48 -8.68 -4.68
C PRO A 196 4.96 -8.57 -4.52
N ARG A 197 4.17 -9.15 -5.44
CA ARG A 197 2.69 -9.28 -5.33
C ARG A 197 2.03 -10.22 -6.34
N VAL A 198 2.77 -10.95 -7.17
CA VAL A 198 2.16 -11.92 -8.08
C VAL A 198 1.80 -13.18 -7.30
N SER A 199 0.52 -13.55 -7.31
CA SER A 199 0.05 -14.80 -6.70
C SER A 199 0.78 -16.00 -7.30
N GLU A 200 0.91 -17.09 -6.54
CA GLU A 200 1.53 -18.33 -7.06
C GLU A 200 0.85 -18.79 -8.37
N ALA A 201 -0.49 -18.71 -8.42
CA ALA A 201 -1.27 -19.06 -9.60
C ALA A 201 -0.93 -18.19 -10.82
N SER A 202 -0.89 -16.86 -10.64
CA SER A 202 -0.46 -15.92 -11.69
C SER A 202 0.99 -16.18 -12.12
N ALA A 203 1.89 -16.49 -11.18
CA ALA A 203 3.29 -16.73 -11.48
C ALA A 203 3.48 -18.01 -12.31
N VAL A 204 2.76 -19.08 -11.98
CA VAL A 204 2.75 -20.32 -12.76
C VAL A 204 2.16 -20.11 -14.15
N ALA A 205 1.03 -19.39 -14.26
CA ALA A 205 0.40 -19.07 -15.54
C ALA A 205 1.35 -18.26 -16.44
N LEU A 206 2.01 -17.23 -15.90
CA LEU A 206 2.98 -16.42 -16.62
C LEU A 206 4.23 -17.21 -17.03
N GLU A 207 4.79 -18.06 -16.15
CA GLU A 207 5.94 -18.91 -16.51
C GLU A 207 5.61 -19.76 -17.72
N ARG A 208 4.46 -20.44 -17.72
CA ARG A 208 4.03 -21.29 -18.84
C ARG A 208 3.78 -20.48 -20.11
N ALA A 209 3.07 -19.36 -19.99
CA ALA A 209 2.76 -18.49 -21.11
C ALA A 209 4.02 -17.83 -21.71
N SER A 210 5.11 -17.68 -20.94
CA SER A 210 6.38 -17.11 -21.39
C SER A 210 7.24 -18.06 -22.24
N ARG A 211 6.97 -19.37 -22.24
CA ARG A 211 7.81 -20.38 -22.92
C ARG A 211 8.03 -20.12 -24.42
N PRO A 212 7.02 -19.66 -25.20
CA PRO A 212 7.19 -19.35 -26.62
C PRO A 212 8.03 -18.10 -26.91
N LEU A 213 8.34 -17.27 -25.90
CA LEU A 213 9.11 -16.05 -26.08
C LEU A 213 10.56 -16.32 -26.49
N PRO A 214 11.24 -15.38 -27.16
CA PRO A 214 12.70 -15.43 -27.34
C PRO A 214 13.44 -15.55 -26.00
N ALA A 215 14.56 -16.27 -25.99
CA ALA A 215 15.32 -16.55 -24.76
C ALA A 215 15.64 -15.30 -23.90
N PRO A 216 16.09 -14.15 -24.45
CA PRO A 216 16.36 -12.96 -23.64
C PRO A 216 15.11 -12.43 -22.91
N GLN A 217 13.94 -12.46 -23.55
CA GLN A 217 12.70 -12.02 -22.93
C GLN A 217 12.20 -13.02 -21.91
N ARG A 218 12.30 -14.32 -22.21
CA ARG A 218 11.91 -15.40 -21.30
C ARG A 218 12.71 -15.35 -20.01
N VAL A 219 14.04 -15.20 -20.08
CA VAL A 219 14.94 -15.05 -18.92
C VAL A 219 14.48 -13.92 -18.00
N ARG A 220 14.17 -12.75 -18.56
CA ARG A 220 13.73 -11.57 -17.80
C ARG A 220 12.35 -11.74 -17.14
N VAL A 221 11.44 -12.48 -17.78
CA VAL A 221 10.14 -12.82 -17.18
C VAL A 221 10.34 -13.79 -16.02
N VAL A 222 11.01 -14.92 -16.24
CA VAL A 222 11.15 -15.95 -15.20
C VAL A 222 11.96 -15.45 -14.01
N ALA A 223 12.96 -14.59 -14.24
CA ALA A 223 13.75 -13.94 -13.19
C ALA A 223 12.87 -13.20 -12.16
N ARG A 224 11.87 -12.43 -12.63
CA ARG A 224 10.93 -11.72 -11.76
C ARG A 224 9.93 -12.63 -11.06
N LEU A 225 9.67 -13.81 -11.62
CA LEU A 225 8.70 -14.77 -11.07
C LEU A 225 9.32 -15.70 -10.02
N LEU A 226 10.65 -15.82 -9.93
CA LEU A 226 11.34 -16.80 -9.09
C LEU A 226 10.82 -16.86 -7.65
N ALA A 227 10.57 -15.71 -7.03
CA ALA A 227 10.06 -15.63 -5.65
C ALA A 227 8.66 -16.23 -5.48
N GLY A 228 7.79 -16.07 -6.49
CA GLY A 228 6.40 -16.55 -6.48
C GLY A 228 6.20 -17.96 -7.04
N LEU A 229 7.22 -18.56 -7.66
CA LEU A 229 7.10 -19.88 -8.29
C LEU A 229 7.22 -21.03 -7.27
N PRO A 230 6.43 -22.10 -7.41
CA PRO A 230 6.62 -23.32 -6.62
C PRO A 230 7.98 -23.95 -6.92
N LYS A 231 8.51 -24.73 -5.95
CA LYS A 231 9.90 -25.23 -5.95
C LYS A 231 10.35 -25.85 -7.29
N GLU A 232 9.52 -26.68 -7.89
CA GLU A 232 9.87 -27.36 -9.15
C GLU A 232 9.89 -26.41 -10.36
N ALA A 233 8.93 -25.49 -10.46
CA ALA A 233 8.90 -24.49 -11.51
C ALA A 233 10.04 -23.49 -11.35
N ARG A 234 10.38 -23.15 -10.11
CA ARG A 234 11.52 -22.31 -9.77
C ARG A 234 12.84 -22.94 -10.19
N ALA A 235 13.05 -24.23 -9.94
CA ALA A 235 14.25 -24.94 -10.36
C ALA A 235 14.42 -24.89 -11.89
N ARG A 236 13.35 -25.18 -12.66
CA ARG A 236 13.37 -25.07 -14.12
C ARG A 236 13.66 -23.65 -14.61
N ALA A 237 13.10 -22.65 -13.95
CA ALA A 237 13.36 -21.23 -14.26
C ALA A 237 14.83 -20.86 -14.02
N VAL A 238 15.43 -21.33 -12.92
CA VAL A 238 16.86 -21.11 -12.64
C VAL A 238 17.73 -21.80 -13.70
N GLU A 239 17.45 -23.05 -14.06
CA GLU A 239 18.15 -23.75 -15.14
C GLU A 239 18.03 -23.02 -16.49
N GLU A 240 16.88 -22.40 -16.75
CA GLU A 240 16.68 -21.61 -17.97
C GLU A 240 17.53 -20.33 -17.97
N ILE A 241 17.62 -19.64 -16.83
CA ILE A 241 18.52 -18.48 -16.66
C ILE A 241 19.98 -18.90 -16.85
N GLU A 242 20.37 -20.03 -16.26
CA GLU A 242 21.73 -20.58 -16.35
C GLU A 242 22.12 -20.90 -17.80
N ARG A 243 21.24 -21.61 -18.52
CA ARG A 243 21.46 -21.99 -19.92
C ARG A 243 21.61 -20.80 -20.86
N ASN A 244 21.02 -19.67 -20.53
CA ASN A 244 21.01 -18.46 -21.36
C ASN A 244 21.78 -17.29 -20.71
N TRP A 245 22.69 -17.59 -19.78
CA TRP A 245 23.45 -16.55 -19.08
C TRP A 245 24.29 -15.72 -20.06
N ALA A 246 24.12 -14.39 -19.98
CA ALA A 246 24.93 -13.43 -20.68
C ALA A 246 25.16 -12.20 -19.78
N PRO A 247 26.30 -11.51 -19.91
CA PRO A 247 26.46 -10.19 -19.31
C PRO A 247 25.31 -9.30 -19.76
N TRP A 248 24.66 -8.57 -18.85
CA TRP A 248 23.49 -7.71 -19.14
C TRP A 248 22.22 -8.44 -19.57
N CYS A 249 22.04 -9.71 -19.17
CA CYS A 249 20.77 -10.41 -19.39
C CYS A 249 19.58 -9.79 -18.64
N PHE A 250 19.85 -8.92 -17.67
CA PHE A 250 18.86 -8.14 -16.92
C PHE A 250 18.88 -6.66 -17.33
N GLU A 251 17.70 -6.05 -17.39
CA GLU A 251 17.53 -4.65 -17.79
C GLU A 251 17.83 -3.66 -16.66
N ASN A 252 17.61 -4.06 -15.41
CA ASN A 252 17.75 -3.18 -14.25
C ASN A 252 18.22 -3.95 -13.01
N GLU A 253 18.64 -3.19 -12.00
CA GLU A 253 19.15 -3.72 -10.73
C GLU A 253 18.12 -4.60 -10.00
N ALA A 254 16.83 -4.27 -10.09
CA ALA A 254 15.77 -5.03 -9.41
C ALA A 254 15.61 -6.45 -10.00
N GLU A 255 15.71 -6.61 -11.33
CA GLU A 255 15.74 -7.91 -11.99
C GLU A 255 16.92 -8.76 -11.48
N ALA A 256 18.12 -8.18 -11.46
CA ALA A 256 19.32 -8.88 -11.00
C ALA A 256 19.24 -9.24 -9.51
N ALA A 257 18.74 -8.33 -8.66
CA ALA A 257 18.53 -8.57 -7.24
C ALA A 257 17.54 -9.71 -6.97
N ALA A 258 16.47 -9.83 -7.76
CA ALA A 258 15.47 -10.88 -7.62
C ALA A 258 16.02 -12.29 -7.90
N VAL A 259 17.05 -12.40 -8.75
CA VAL A 259 17.70 -13.66 -9.11
C VAL A 259 18.77 -14.07 -8.10
N ALA A 260 19.46 -13.11 -7.48
CA ALA A 260 20.59 -13.35 -6.58
C ALA A 260 20.36 -14.45 -5.53
N PRO A 261 19.20 -14.55 -4.84
CA PRO A 261 18.95 -15.60 -3.84
C PRO A 261 19.00 -17.03 -4.41
N TYR A 262 18.83 -17.19 -5.72
CA TYR A 262 18.69 -18.47 -6.41
C TYR A 262 19.89 -18.86 -7.25
N LEU A 263 20.94 -18.02 -7.29
CA LEU A 263 22.15 -18.31 -8.05
C LEU A 263 22.83 -19.59 -7.52
N THR A 264 23.15 -20.50 -8.42
CA THR A 264 24.05 -21.63 -8.15
C THR A 264 25.45 -21.10 -7.90
N GLU A 265 26.32 -21.88 -7.24
CA GLU A 265 27.70 -21.46 -6.98
C GLU A 265 28.45 -21.02 -8.27
N PRO A 266 28.37 -21.73 -9.41
CA PRO A 266 29.03 -21.29 -10.64
C PRO A 266 28.52 -19.95 -11.16
N LEU A 267 27.21 -19.69 -11.07
CA LEU A 267 26.64 -18.41 -11.50
C LEU A 267 26.98 -17.27 -10.53
N LEU A 268 27.07 -17.57 -9.24
CA LEU A 268 27.49 -16.59 -8.24
C LEU A 268 28.92 -16.13 -8.50
N GLU A 269 29.86 -17.03 -8.76
CA GLU A 269 31.25 -16.66 -9.09
C GLU A 269 31.32 -15.77 -10.33
N ARG A 270 30.56 -16.10 -11.38
CA ARG A 270 30.45 -15.25 -12.58
C ARG A 270 29.87 -13.87 -12.26
N ALA A 271 28.81 -13.81 -11.46
CA ALA A 271 28.20 -12.55 -11.06
C ALA A 271 29.16 -11.67 -10.23
N LEU A 272 30.00 -12.28 -9.39
CA LEU A 272 31.03 -11.58 -8.61
C LEU A 272 32.14 -10.99 -9.49
N GLU A 273 32.47 -11.64 -10.61
CA GLU A 273 33.42 -11.12 -11.61
C GLU A 273 32.83 -9.97 -12.44
N GLU A 274 31.51 -9.93 -12.61
CA GLU A 274 30.79 -8.96 -13.44
C GLU A 274 30.38 -7.66 -12.68
N VAL A 275 30.76 -7.47 -11.42
CA VAL A 275 30.51 -6.21 -10.66
C VAL A 275 31.17 -5.02 -11.39
N PRO A 276 30.46 -3.92 -11.72
CA PRO A 276 29.25 -3.38 -11.07
C PRO A 276 27.91 -3.69 -11.76
N VAL A 277 27.85 -4.61 -12.73
CA VAL A 277 26.58 -4.96 -13.41
C VAL A 277 25.53 -5.50 -12.42
N TRP A 278 25.98 -6.06 -11.29
CA TRP A 278 25.15 -6.69 -10.28
C TRP A 278 24.99 -5.87 -8.99
N PRO A 279 23.80 -5.91 -8.35
CA PRO A 279 23.56 -5.30 -7.04
C PRO A 279 24.44 -5.96 -5.97
N VAL A 280 25.39 -5.17 -5.44
CA VAL A 280 26.36 -5.59 -4.41
C VAL A 280 25.66 -6.16 -3.17
N HIS A 281 24.56 -5.53 -2.74
CA HIS A 281 23.82 -5.97 -1.57
C HIS A 281 23.19 -7.36 -1.77
N ALA A 282 22.60 -7.63 -2.93
CA ALA A 282 21.92 -8.90 -3.21
C ALA A 282 22.91 -10.06 -3.38
N LEU A 283 24.07 -9.82 -4.00
CA LEU A 283 25.18 -10.78 -4.04
C LEU A 283 25.75 -11.03 -2.64
N GLY A 284 25.88 -9.99 -1.82
CA GLY A 284 26.27 -10.09 -0.42
C GLY A 284 25.30 -10.98 0.39
N GLU A 285 23.99 -10.76 0.26
CA GLU A 285 22.98 -11.61 0.89
C GLU A 285 23.10 -13.08 0.45
N ARG A 286 23.35 -13.33 -0.85
CA ARG A 286 23.55 -14.69 -1.35
C ARG A 286 24.79 -15.34 -0.75
N LEU A 287 25.91 -14.64 -0.66
CA LEU A 287 27.13 -15.12 -0.01
C LEU A 287 26.90 -15.46 1.47
N VAL A 288 26.16 -14.62 2.21
CA VAL A 288 25.77 -14.91 3.60
C VAL A 288 24.94 -16.20 3.69
N SER A 289 23.99 -16.40 2.77
CA SER A 289 23.18 -17.64 2.76
C SER A 289 24.00 -18.92 2.52
N LEU A 290 25.22 -18.79 1.99
CA LEU A 290 26.17 -19.88 1.75
C LEU A 290 27.25 -19.98 2.85
N GLY A 291 27.18 -19.16 3.90
CA GLY A 291 28.19 -19.13 4.97
C GLY A 291 29.52 -18.49 4.56
N ARG A 292 29.50 -17.56 3.59
CA ARG A 292 30.67 -16.79 3.11
C ARG A 292 30.58 -15.33 3.58
N GLU A 293 30.39 -15.12 4.88
CA GLU A 293 30.09 -13.78 5.43
C GLU A 293 31.26 -12.80 5.28
N ASP A 294 32.50 -13.28 5.45
CA ASP A 294 33.69 -12.44 5.32
C ASP A 294 33.86 -11.94 3.88
N GLU A 295 33.53 -12.78 2.89
CA GLU A 295 33.53 -12.41 1.47
C GLU A 295 32.39 -11.43 1.14
N ALA A 296 31.19 -11.64 1.71
CA ALA A 296 30.08 -10.71 1.54
C ALA A 296 30.42 -9.31 2.07
N ARG A 297 31.06 -9.23 3.24
CA ARG A 297 31.52 -7.97 3.82
C ARG A 297 32.62 -7.32 2.98
N ALA A 298 33.60 -8.11 2.53
CA ALA A 298 34.66 -7.62 1.66
C ALA A 298 34.11 -7.10 0.32
N LEU A 299 33.09 -7.76 -0.24
CA LEU A 299 32.40 -7.32 -1.45
C LEU A 299 31.78 -5.94 -1.27
N VAL A 300 30.99 -5.74 -0.20
CA VAL A 300 30.36 -4.45 0.10
C VAL A 300 31.41 -3.36 0.29
N LEU A 301 32.43 -3.59 1.11
CA LEU A 301 33.48 -2.60 1.38
C LEU A 301 34.33 -2.26 0.15
N ARG A 302 34.54 -3.23 -0.74
CA ARG A 302 35.34 -3.04 -1.96
C ARG A 302 34.59 -2.29 -3.06
N TRP A 303 33.29 -2.54 -3.21
CA TRP A 303 32.56 -2.13 -4.42
C TRP A 303 31.47 -1.08 -4.18
N ALA A 304 31.08 -0.81 -2.94
CA ALA A 304 30.12 0.26 -2.64
C ALA A 304 30.71 1.69 -2.69
N GLY A 305 31.69 2.01 -3.56
CA GLY A 305 32.22 3.38 -3.70
C GLY A 305 31.12 4.39 -4.11
N SER A 306 31.09 5.68 -3.76
CA SER A 306 32.07 6.63 -3.19
C SER A 306 31.44 7.59 -2.16
N SER A 307 30.29 7.24 -1.57
CA SER A 307 29.64 8.01 -0.50
C SER A 307 29.39 7.14 0.73
N ALA A 308 29.56 7.73 1.92
CA ALA A 308 29.31 7.04 3.17
C ALA A 308 27.86 6.52 3.27
N GLY A 309 26.90 7.20 2.63
CA GLY A 309 25.48 6.84 2.66
C GLY A 309 25.18 5.54 1.92
N TYR A 310 25.74 5.35 0.72
CA TYR A 310 25.55 4.12 -0.05
C TYR A 310 26.21 2.92 0.64
N GLN A 311 27.40 3.13 1.24
CA GLN A 311 28.08 2.11 2.03
C GLN A 311 27.29 1.73 3.28
N ALA A 312 26.73 2.71 3.99
CA ALA A 312 25.91 2.47 5.17
C ALA A 312 24.62 1.70 4.83
N ASP A 313 23.90 2.07 3.75
CA ASP A 313 22.72 1.34 3.27
C ASP A 313 23.06 -0.14 2.98
N ALA A 314 24.11 -0.39 2.20
CA ALA A 314 24.50 -1.76 1.83
C ALA A 314 24.92 -2.59 3.05
N LEU A 315 25.63 -2.00 4.02
CA LEU A 315 26.04 -2.67 5.25
C LEU A 315 24.88 -2.88 6.23
N LEU A 316 23.89 -1.99 6.28
CA LEU A 316 22.66 -2.17 7.06
C LEU A 316 21.88 -3.37 6.55
N ARG A 317 21.62 -3.44 5.23
CA ARG A 317 20.96 -4.59 4.58
C ARG A 317 21.69 -5.91 4.85
N LEU A 318 23.02 -5.91 4.72
CA LEU A 318 23.84 -7.08 5.00
C LEU A 318 23.75 -7.49 6.49
N GLY A 319 23.83 -6.51 7.40
CA GLY A 319 23.85 -6.73 8.84
C GLY A 319 22.56 -7.36 9.39
N GLU A 320 21.40 -7.12 8.78
CA GLU A 320 20.15 -7.81 9.14
C GLU A 320 20.23 -9.33 8.97
N ARG A 321 21.02 -9.79 8.00
CA ARG A 321 21.19 -11.22 7.69
C ARG A 321 22.29 -11.88 8.52
N LEU A 322 23.14 -11.09 9.18
CA LEU A 322 24.27 -11.58 9.95
C LEU A 322 23.89 -11.83 11.43
N PRO A 323 24.44 -12.88 12.05
CA PRO A 323 24.26 -13.10 13.48
C PRO A 323 24.88 -11.94 14.28
N PRO A 324 24.36 -11.61 15.49
CA PRO A 324 24.76 -10.42 16.24
C PRO A 324 26.28 -10.18 16.36
N GLY A 325 27.07 -11.23 16.61
CA GLY A 325 28.53 -11.11 16.75
C GLY A 325 29.31 -10.91 15.45
N ARG A 326 28.66 -10.93 14.29
CA ARG A 326 29.28 -10.77 12.95
C ARG A 326 28.79 -9.52 12.21
N ARG A 327 27.88 -8.76 12.79
CA ARG A 327 27.31 -7.56 12.16
C ARG A 327 28.39 -6.48 11.98
N PRO A 328 28.32 -5.66 10.91
CA PRO A 328 29.29 -4.59 10.63
C PRO A 328 29.06 -3.35 11.52
N GLU A 329 28.96 -3.54 12.84
CA GLU A 329 28.59 -2.46 13.76
C GLU A 329 29.58 -1.29 13.74
N LYS A 330 30.88 -1.59 13.71
CA LYS A 330 31.92 -0.56 13.75
C LYS A 330 31.91 0.28 12.48
N GLU A 331 31.80 -0.37 11.33
CA GLU A 331 31.77 0.31 10.03
C GLU A 331 30.51 1.14 9.88
N VAL A 332 29.33 0.59 10.19
CA VAL A 332 28.08 1.35 10.07
C VAL A 332 28.06 2.56 11.01
N LYS A 333 28.52 2.41 12.26
CA LYS A 333 28.61 3.54 13.20
C LYS A 333 29.54 4.63 12.70
N ALA A 334 30.72 4.26 12.19
CA ALA A 334 31.67 5.21 11.62
C ALA A 334 31.09 5.95 10.40
N LEU A 335 30.43 5.23 9.49
CA LEU A 335 29.82 5.82 8.30
C LEU A 335 28.67 6.77 8.67
N ILE A 336 27.81 6.40 9.62
CA ILE A 336 26.72 7.25 10.08
C ILE A 336 27.23 8.57 10.68
N GLU A 337 28.36 8.55 11.38
CA GLU A 337 28.97 9.77 11.93
C GLU A 337 29.42 10.76 10.83
N GLU A 338 29.73 10.28 9.63
CA GLU A 338 30.12 11.11 8.48
C GLU A 338 28.93 11.77 7.76
N LEU A 339 27.71 11.22 7.92
CA LEU A 339 26.51 11.70 7.25
C LEU A 339 25.91 12.94 7.91
N ASP A 340 25.17 13.73 7.16
CA ASP A 340 24.36 14.80 7.73
C ASP A 340 23.11 14.25 8.46
N PRO A 341 22.44 15.03 9.32
CA PRO A 341 21.27 14.56 10.07
C PRO A 341 20.12 14.02 9.20
N GLU A 342 19.88 14.58 8.02
CA GLU A 342 18.79 14.17 7.14
C GLU A 342 19.10 12.82 6.49
N GLU A 343 20.33 12.61 5.99
CA GLU A 343 20.81 11.34 5.46
C GLU A 343 20.78 10.23 6.51
N ARG A 344 21.19 10.52 7.75
CA ARG A 344 21.09 9.57 8.88
C ARG A 344 19.65 9.17 9.14
N CYS A 345 18.73 10.15 9.16
CA CYS A 345 17.31 9.89 9.39
C CYS A 345 16.70 9.09 8.23
N ASN A 346 17.08 9.39 6.99
CA ASN A 346 16.65 8.64 5.81
C ASN A 346 17.13 7.19 5.85
N LEU A 347 18.35 6.90 6.30
CA LEU A 347 18.80 5.51 6.47
C LEU A 347 17.97 4.73 7.48
N ILE A 348 17.58 5.37 8.60
CA ILE A 348 16.73 4.73 9.61
C ILE A 348 15.30 4.55 9.08
N LYS A 349 14.80 5.51 8.31
CA LYS A 349 13.51 5.43 7.62
C LYS A 349 13.45 4.22 6.68
N GLU A 350 14.50 3.98 5.89
CA GLU A 350 14.57 2.85 4.96
C GLU A 350 14.84 1.51 5.66
N HIS A 351 15.64 1.51 6.74
CA HIS A 351 16.09 0.28 7.43
C HIS A 351 15.86 0.32 8.95
N PRO A 352 14.61 0.39 9.44
CA PRO A 352 14.32 0.58 10.86
C PRO A 352 14.81 -0.62 11.70
N SER A 353 14.59 -1.85 11.23
CA SER A 353 14.98 -3.08 11.92
C SER A 353 16.51 -3.23 11.97
N ALA A 354 17.21 -3.06 10.84
CA ALA A 354 18.66 -3.06 10.76
C ALA A 354 19.29 -2.03 11.69
N SER A 355 18.73 -0.81 11.70
CA SER A 355 19.23 0.30 12.50
C SER A 355 19.14 -0.02 13.98
N VAL A 356 17.99 -0.53 14.46
CA VAL A 356 17.84 -0.98 15.85
C VAL A 356 18.82 -2.12 16.17
N ALA A 357 19.00 -3.07 15.24
CA ALA A 357 19.82 -4.25 15.42
C ALA A 357 21.35 -3.98 15.44
N ILE A 358 21.81 -2.90 14.81
CA ILE A 358 23.24 -2.56 14.65
C ILE A 358 23.64 -1.36 15.52
N LEU A 359 22.80 -0.32 15.58
CA LEU A 359 23.08 0.91 16.34
C LEU A 359 22.62 0.78 17.80
N GLY A 360 21.60 -0.03 18.04
CA GLY A 360 20.86 -0.08 19.30
C GLY A 360 19.59 0.78 19.23
N ALA A 361 18.57 0.37 19.98
CA ALA A 361 17.25 0.98 19.95
C ALA A 361 17.26 2.47 20.32
N GLU A 362 17.98 2.82 21.40
CA GLU A 362 18.09 4.20 21.90
C GLU A 362 18.85 5.10 20.93
N ALA A 363 19.92 4.58 20.31
CA ALA A 363 20.71 5.33 19.34
C ALA A 363 19.90 5.62 18.07
N ALA A 364 19.20 4.61 17.54
CA ALA A 364 18.34 4.77 16.37
C ALA A 364 17.23 5.80 16.63
N LEU A 365 16.57 5.74 17.79
CA LEU A 365 15.54 6.71 18.15
C LEU A 365 16.12 8.14 18.25
N ARG A 366 17.27 8.31 18.91
CA ARG A 366 17.91 9.61 19.09
C ARG A 366 18.30 10.27 17.76
N ILE A 367 18.85 9.50 16.82
CA ILE A 367 19.23 10.00 15.50
C ILE A 367 18.02 10.59 14.77
N VAL A 368 16.86 9.91 14.84
CA VAL A 368 15.63 10.41 14.21
C VAL A 368 15.09 11.66 14.92
N GLU A 369 15.28 11.78 16.24
CA GLU A 369 14.87 12.98 16.99
C GLU A 369 15.71 14.21 16.68
N ASP A 370 16.99 14.02 16.38
CA ASP A 370 17.90 15.09 16.04
C ASP A 370 17.65 15.65 14.62
N CYS A 371 16.84 14.96 13.80
CA CYS A 371 16.39 15.42 12.49
C CYS A 371 15.37 16.57 12.61
N ASN A 372 15.84 17.82 12.69
CA ASN A 372 15.02 19.01 12.92
C ASN A 372 15.00 20.01 11.74
N GLU A 373 15.45 19.62 10.54
CA GLU A 373 15.45 20.53 9.39
C GLU A 373 14.03 20.82 8.85
N LEU A 374 13.82 22.02 8.30
CA LEU A 374 12.52 22.52 7.80
C LEU A 374 11.93 21.65 6.68
N SER A 375 12.76 20.94 5.91
CA SER A 375 12.39 19.92 4.90
C SER A 375 12.13 18.53 5.50
N GLY A 376 12.57 18.27 6.73
CA GLY A 376 12.67 16.94 7.33
C GLY A 376 11.45 16.47 8.14
N SER A 377 10.35 17.23 8.16
CA SER A 377 9.16 16.83 8.93
C SER A 377 8.53 15.53 8.43
N TYR A 378 8.47 15.33 7.10
CA TYR A 378 8.05 14.08 6.48
C TYR A 378 8.97 12.91 6.87
N VAL A 379 10.27 13.05 6.62
CA VAL A 379 11.28 12.00 6.84
C VAL A 379 11.28 11.55 8.29
N ARG A 380 11.23 12.50 9.23
CA ARG A 380 11.17 12.23 10.67
C ARG A 380 9.89 11.50 11.06
N THR A 381 8.74 11.95 10.58
CA THR A 381 7.45 11.33 10.88
C THR A 381 7.43 9.87 10.44
N VAL A 382 7.83 9.61 9.19
CA VAL A 382 7.89 8.25 8.62
C VAL A 382 8.92 7.40 9.37
N ALA A 383 10.11 7.93 9.67
CA ALA A 383 11.13 7.21 10.41
C ALA A 383 10.65 6.80 11.81
N LEU A 384 9.99 7.70 12.55
CA LEU A 384 9.42 7.40 13.87
C LEU A 384 8.32 6.34 13.79
N ALA A 385 7.42 6.45 12.81
CA ALA A 385 6.34 5.49 12.61
C ALA A 385 6.87 4.09 12.28
N ARG A 386 7.86 3.99 11.38
CA ARG A 386 8.53 2.73 11.04
C ARG A 386 9.35 2.17 12.21
N LEU A 387 10.04 3.03 12.97
CA LEU A 387 10.75 2.61 14.18
C LEU A 387 9.81 2.04 15.24
N ALA A 388 8.60 2.55 15.39
CA ALA A 388 7.63 2.00 16.35
C ALA A 388 7.39 0.48 16.14
N ARG A 389 7.51 0.00 14.90
CA ARG A 389 7.41 -1.42 14.55
C ARG A 389 8.67 -2.23 14.90
N ALA A 390 9.83 -1.62 14.71
CA ALA A 390 11.14 -2.25 14.86
C ALA A 390 11.68 -2.24 16.30
N LEU A 391 11.27 -1.25 17.10
CA LEU A 391 11.76 -1.05 18.47
C LEU A 391 11.31 -2.18 19.42
N PRO A 392 12.03 -2.39 20.53
CA PRO A 392 11.56 -3.23 21.63
C PRO A 392 10.21 -2.76 22.16
N GLU A 393 9.37 -3.70 22.60
CA GLU A 393 8.01 -3.47 23.11
C GLU A 393 7.86 -2.24 24.04
N PRO A 394 8.70 -2.03 25.07
CA PRO A 394 8.55 -0.88 25.98
C PRO A 394 8.76 0.50 25.33
N MET A 395 9.37 0.57 24.14
CA MET A 395 9.66 1.84 23.45
C MET A 395 8.65 2.16 22.34
N ARG A 396 7.84 1.19 21.90
CA ARG A 396 6.98 1.35 20.72
C ARG A 396 5.90 2.42 20.89
N ALA A 397 5.26 2.46 22.06
CA ALA A 397 4.21 3.44 22.35
C ALA A 397 4.75 4.87 22.34
N GLU A 398 5.94 5.08 22.89
CA GLU A 398 6.58 6.39 22.90
C GLU A 398 7.02 6.82 21.49
N ALA A 399 7.56 5.90 20.69
CA ALA A 399 7.89 6.18 19.29
C ALA A 399 6.65 6.53 18.46
N ALA A 400 5.56 5.78 18.61
CA ALA A 400 4.29 6.08 17.93
C ALA A 400 3.73 7.45 18.35
N ARG A 401 3.76 7.78 19.65
CA ARG A 401 3.39 9.10 20.15
C ARG A 401 4.22 10.21 19.54
N ARG A 402 5.55 10.05 19.46
CA ARG A 402 6.45 11.03 18.83
C ARG A 402 6.17 11.18 17.34
N ALA A 403 5.82 10.09 16.65
CA ALA A 403 5.42 10.15 15.24
C ALA A 403 4.16 11.01 15.04
N VAL A 404 3.14 10.83 15.89
CA VAL A 404 1.92 11.65 15.86
C VAL A 404 2.23 13.13 16.10
N LEU A 405 3.06 13.44 17.10
CA LEU A 405 3.44 14.83 17.38
C LEU A 405 4.26 15.46 16.24
N ALA A 406 5.14 14.69 15.60
CA ALA A 406 5.92 15.14 14.45
C ALA A 406 5.01 15.41 13.23
N PHE A 407 4.04 14.54 12.99
CA PHE A 407 3.02 14.70 11.95
C PHE A 407 2.18 15.96 12.14
N GLU A 408 1.69 16.20 13.37
CA GLU A 408 0.92 17.40 13.72
C GLU A 408 1.74 18.68 13.55
N ALA A 409 3.00 18.67 14.00
CA ALA A 409 3.91 19.80 13.84
C ALA A 409 4.29 20.05 12.36
N GLY A 410 4.24 19.00 11.53
CA GLY A 410 4.52 19.02 10.10
C GLY A 410 3.40 19.54 9.20
N GLY A 411 2.25 19.89 9.77
CA GLY A 411 1.08 20.30 9.00
C GLY A 411 0.24 19.15 8.46
N ALA A 412 0.37 17.94 9.02
CA ALA A 412 -0.43 16.77 8.68
C ALA A 412 -0.31 16.32 7.21
N ASP A 413 0.93 16.17 6.73
CA ASP A 413 1.25 15.73 5.37
C ASP A 413 0.64 14.35 5.04
N ALA A 414 -0.22 14.32 4.02
CA ALA A 414 -0.92 13.12 3.57
C ALA A 414 0.04 11.97 3.20
N ASP A 415 1.22 12.28 2.67
CA ASP A 415 2.19 11.27 2.24
C ASP A 415 2.78 10.50 3.44
N ALA A 416 2.90 11.14 4.61
CA ALA A 416 3.39 10.51 5.84
C ALA A 416 2.30 9.68 6.56
N LEU A 417 1.03 9.90 6.25
CA LEU A 417 -0.10 9.29 6.94
C LEU A 417 -0.14 7.77 6.77
N GLY A 418 0.34 7.25 5.62
CA GLY A 418 0.38 5.81 5.35
C GLY A 418 1.21 5.06 6.39
N ASP A 419 2.48 5.44 6.56
CA ASP A 419 3.37 4.85 7.56
C ASP A 419 2.86 5.11 8.99
N LEU A 420 2.28 6.29 9.25
CA LEU A 420 1.71 6.62 10.55
C LEU A 420 0.54 5.69 10.93
N CYS A 421 -0.32 5.33 9.97
CA CYS A 421 -1.42 4.38 10.19
C CYS A 421 -0.91 2.98 10.57
N GLU A 422 0.24 2.56 10.05
CA GLU A 422 0.87 1.29 10.44
C GLU A 422 1.36 1.30 11.90
N ALA A 423 1.61 2.48 12.48
CA ALA A 423 1.96 2.64 13.89
C ALA A 423 0.73 2.64 14.83
N ALA A 424 -0.50 2.60 14.30
CA ALA A 424 -1.73 2.62 15.08
C ALA A 424 -1.78 1.60 16.25
N PRO A 425 -1.27 0.36 16.13
CA PRO A 425 -1.32 -0.61 17.24
C PRO A 425 -0.66 -0.11 18.55
N TRP A 426 0.30 0.81 18.45
CA TRP A 426 1.05 1.35 19.59
C TRP A 426 0.63 2.75 20.04
N MET A 427 -0.25 3.43 19.30
CA MET A 427 -0.82 4.71 19.72
C MET A 427 -1.71 4.55 20.95
N SER A 428 -1.96 5.59 21.72
CA SER A 428 -3.09 5.60 22.65
C SER A 428 -4.42 5.73 21.90
N PRO A 429 -5.55 5.25 22.45
CA PRO A 429 -6.88 5.48 21.85
C PRO A 429 -7.18 6.97 21.63
N ALA A 430 -6.68 7.84 22.50
CA ALA A 430 -6.85 9.28 22.38
C ALA A 430 -6.10 9.85 21.17
N GLU A 431 -4.84 9.44 20.96
CA GLU A 431 -4.05 9.84 19.79
C GLU A 431 -4.69 9.36 18.49
N ALA A 432 -5.14 8.10 18.45
CA ALA A 432 -5.83 7.54 17.30
C ALA A 432 -7.14 8.29 17.00
N ALA A 433 -7.92 8.62 18.04
CA ALA A 433 -9.18 9.36 17.88
C ALA A 433 -8.94 10.78 17.33
N ARG A 434 -7.92 11.49 17.84
CA ARG A 434 -7.52 12.80 17.31
C ARG A 434 -7.07 12.73 15.86
N LEU A 435 -6.22 11.75 15.52
CA LEU A 435 -5.74 11.55 14.16
C LEU A 435 -6.90 11.36 13.18
N LEU A 436 -7.90 10.55 13.57
CA LEU A 436 -9.12 10.37 12.77
C LEU A 436 -9.91 11.65 12.56
N SER A 437 -10.18 12.41 13.64
CA SER A 437 -10.98 13.63 13.53
C SER A 437 -10.30 14.72 12.70
N THR A 438 -8.97 14.77 12.72
CA THR A 438 -8.17 15.77 12.00
C THR A 438 -7.96 15.38 10.53
N CYS A 439 -7.74 14.10 10.23
CA CYS A 439 -7.33 13.69 8.89
C CYS A 439 -8.49 13.29 7.98
N LEU A 440 -9.54 12.65 8.53
CA LEU A 440 -10.62 12.09 7.71
C LEU A 440 -11.21 13.19 6.80
N PHE A 441 -11.20 12.94 5.48
CA PHE A 441 -11.57 13.87 4.41
C PHE A 441 -10.62 15.06 4.17
N ASP A 442 -10.10 15.73 5.20
CA ASP A 442 -9.28 16.94 5.02
C ASP A 442 -7.94 16.69 4.32
N ALA A 443 -7.30 15.56 4.60
CA ALA A 443 -6.01 15.21 4.01
C ALA A 443 -6.16 14.42 2.69
N SER A 444 -7.37 14.26 2.15
CA SER A 444 -7.60 13.41 0.96
C SER A 444 -7.18 14.03 -0.36
N GLY A 445 -7.07 15.36 -0.43
CA GLY A 445 -6.82 16.11 -1.67
C GLY A 445 -7.92 16.00 -2.74
N SER A 446 -8.82 15.02 -2.63
CA SER A 446 -9.96 14.77 -3.51
C SER A 446 -11.27 14.91 -2.72
N PRO A 447 -11.99 16.03 -2.85
CA PRO A 447 -13.26 16.24 -2.19
C PRO A 447 -14.36 15.48 -2.95
N SER A 448 -14.36 14.15 -2.91
CA SER A 448 -15.36 13.31 -3.57
C SER A 448 -15.81 12.18 -2.66
N LEU A 449 -16.98 11.60 -2.93
CA LEU A 449 -17.45 10.44 -2.16
C LEU A 449 -16.50 9.24 -2.31
N ALA A 450 -15.94 9.02 -3.49
CA ALA A 450 -14.91 8.01 -3.70
C ALA A 450 -13.64 8.33 -2.89
N GLY A 451 -13.20 9.59 -2.87
CA GLY A 451 -12.07 10.06 -2.08
C GLY A 451 -12.21 9.82 -0.57
N VAL A 452 -13.42 10.02 0.00
CA VAL A 452 -13.70 9.71 1.42
C VAL A 452 -13.44 8.25 1.75
N PHE A 453 -13.73 7.33 0.83
CA PHE A 453 -13.66 5.89 1.09
C PHE A 453 -12.36 5.23 0.62
N GLN A 454 -11.66 5.77 -0.37
CA GLN A 454 -10.42 5.15 -0.89
C GLN A 454 -9.26 6.11 -1.17
N GLY A 455 -9.44 7.43 -1.05
CA GLY A 455 -8.36 8.39 -1.22
C GLY A 455 -7.35 8.41 -0.06
N TRP A 456 -6.46 9.39 -0.08
CA TRP A 456 -5.63 9.71 1.08
C TRP A 456 -6.51 10.08 2.28
N ALA A 457 -6.08 9.72 3.49
CA ALA A 457 -6.85 9.88 4.72
C ALA A 457 -8.31 9.40 4.64
N SER A 458 -8.55 8.37 3.83
CA SER A 458 -9.86 7.76 3.67
C SER A 458 -10.22 6.81 4.81
N VAL A 459 -11.48 6.42 4.86
CA VAL A 459 -11.97 5.35 5.74
C VAL A 459 -11.16 4.06 5.57
N ALA A 460 -10.77 3.70 4.33
CA ALA A 460 -9.96 2.52 4.08
C ALA A 460 -8.57 2.62 4.70
N GLN A 461 -7.86 3.74 4.48
CA GLN A 461 -6.51 3.94 5.03
C GLN A 461 -6.52 4.01 6.56
N LEU A 462 -7.56 4.62 7.13
CA LEU A 462 -7.70 4.87 8.57
C LEU A 462 -8.37 3.72 9.34
N ALA A 463 -8.66 2.58 8.72
CA ALA A 463 -9.38 1.47 9.36
C ALA A 463 -8.72 0.95 10.66
N GLY A 464 -7.39 0.75 10.64
CA GLY A 464 -6.64 0.35 11.85
C GLY A 464 -6.62 1.44 12.93
N VAL A 465 -6.64 2.71 12.53
CA VAL A 465 -6.75 3.85 13.45
C VAL A 465 -8.16 3.89 14.08
N LEU A 466 -9.23 3.67 13.31
CA LEU A 466 -10.61 3.52 13.80
C LEU A 466 -10.70 2.42 14.86
N ARG A 467 -10.12 1.25 14.56
CA ARG A 467 -10.03 0.13 15.51
C ARG A 467 -9.31 0.53 16.78
N ARG A 468 -8.20 1.26 16.67
CA ARG A 468 -7.45 1.69 17.85
C ARG A 468 -8.20 2.73 18.69
N ALA A 469 -8.89 3.66 18.04
CA ALA A 469 -9.56 4.78 18.68
C ALA A 469 -10.82 4.39 19.45
N GLY A 470 -11.59 3.43 18.93
CA GLY A 470 -12.93 3.10 19.46
C GLY A 470 -13.23 1.61 19.58
N GLY A 471 -12.29 0.74 19.26
CA GLY A 471 -12.49 -0.71 19.28
C GLY A 471 -13.37 -1.21 18.15
N GLU A 472 -13.88 -2.43 18.32
CA GLU A 472 -14.66 -3.12 17.28
C GLU A 472 -15.97 -2.40 16.93
N GLU A 473 -16.67 -1.91 17.94
CA GLU A 473 -17.99 -1.28 17.76
C GLU A 473 -17.89 0.01 16.93
N ALA A 474 -16.79 0.76 17.05
CA ALA A 474 -16.54 1.93 16.21
C ALA A 474 -16.31 1.56 14.75
N VAL A 475 -15.60 0.46 14.49
CA VAL A 475 -15.37 -0.06 13.12
C VAL A 475 -16.69 -0.54 12.49
N LEU A 476 -17.52 -1.23 13.27
CA LEU A 476 -18.84 -1.68 12.80
C LEU A 476 -19.78 -0.50 12.51
N ALA A 477 -19.81 0.51 13.39
CA ALA A 477 -20.58 1.72 13.18
C ALA A 477 -20.11 2.48 11.92
N ALA A 478 -18.80 2.58 11.68
CA ALA A 478 -18.26 3.12 10.44
C ALA A 478 -18.69 2.31 9.20
N ALA A 479 -18.64 0.97 9.28
CA ALA A 479 -19.06 0.09 8.19
C ALA A 479 -20.55 0.23 7.84
N ASP A 480 -21.42 0.45 8.82
CA ASP A 480 -22.84 0.74 8.60
C ASP A 480 -23.04 2.05 7.83
N GLU A 481 -22.29 3.11 8.18
CA GLU A 481 -22.36 4.39 7.46
C GLU A 481 -21.80 4.29 6.03
N VAL A 482 -20.69 3.57 5.82
CA VAL A 482 -20.18 3.27 4.46
C VAL A 482 -21.24 2.54 3.63
N THR A 483 -21.97 1.62 4.25
CA THR A 483 -23.08 0.89 3.59
C THR A 483 -24.26 1.81 3.28
N PHE A 484 -24.58 2.74 4.16
CA PHE A 484 -25.69 3.68 3.98
C PHE A 484 -25.40 4.76 2.92
N ALA A 485 -24.15 5.24 2.85
CA ALA A 485 -23.73 6.35 1.99
C ALA A 485 -23.98 6.13 0.48
N GLY A 486 -24.16 4.89 0.03
CA GLY A 486 -24.54 4.59 -1.37
C GLY A 486 -25.84 5.27 -1.79
N ARG A 487 -26.75 5.52 -0.85
CA ARG A 487 -28.02 6.20 -1.11
C ARG A 487 -27.85 7.68 -1.44
N TRP A 488 -26.68 8.26 -1.21
CA TRP A 488 -26.49 9.71 -1.25
C TRP A 488 -26.26 10.24 -2.64
N LEU A 489 -25.78 9.38 -3.54
CA LEU A 489 -25.73 9.68 -4.98
C LEU A 489 -26.97 9.20 -5.72
N HIS A 490 -27.88 8.47 -5.07
CA HIS A 490 -29.12 7.98 -5.66
C HIS A 490 -30.26 8.97 -5.45
N THR A 491 -30.83 9.46 -6.56
CA THR A 491 -32.09 10.19 -6.53
C THR A 491 -33.21 9.19 -6.21
N PRO A 492 -34.05 9.38 -5.17
CA PRO A 492 -35.38 8.81 -5.23
C PRO A 492 -36.06 9.45 -6.45
N ALA A 493 -36.55 8.63 -7.38
CA ALA A 493 -37.49 9.10 -8.38
C ALA A 493 -38.65 9.75 -7.61
N VAL A 494 -38.75 11.08 -7.66
CA VAL A 494 -39.94 11.78 -7.22
C VAL A 494 -40.99 11.45 -8.27
N SER A 495 -41.80 10.44 -7.97
CA SER A 495 -43.06 10.15 -8.65
C SER A 495 -44.07 11.24 -8.39
#